data_AF-A0A0A8UU59-F1
#
_entry.id   AF-A0A0A8UU59-F1
#
_cell.length_a   1.000
_cell.length_b   1.000
_cell.length_c   1.000
_cell.angle_alpha   90.00
_cell.angle_beta   90.00
_cell.angle_gamma   90.00
#
_symmetry.space_group_name_H-M   'P 1'
#
loop_
_entity.id
_entity.type
_entity.pdbx_description
1 polymer ?
#
loop_
_entity_poly.entity_id
_entity_poly.type
_entity_poly.pdbx_seq_one_letter_code
_entity_poly.pdbx_strand_id
1 'polypeptide(L)'
;MMIELLIGIAVLLLIFVLTGLFIVKQQEVALIERLGKYHSIAHAGLNFKIPFIDWIAGKLSLRIQQLDVKVETKTKDNVIVQIQVSVQYRIKDDGVYDAFYKLEDPTQQGGLWKNPQKC
;
A
#
# COMPACT_ATOMS: atom_id res chain seq x y z
N MET A 1 -30.96 -11.36 36.06
CA MET A 1 -31.38 -10.67 34.82
C MET A 1 -30.50 -9.46 34.50
N MET A 2 -30.35 -8.48 35.40
CA MET A 2 -29.49 -7.30 35.13
C MET A 2 -27.98 -7.63 35.04
N ILE A 3 -27.49 -8.55 35.88
CA ILE A 3 -26.08 -8.98 35.88
C ILE A 3 -25.72 -9.71 34.58
N GLU A 4 -26.55 -10.66 34.13
CA GLU A 4 -26.37 -11.37 32.85
C GLU A 4 -26.32 -10.41 31.64
N LEU A 5 -27.18 -9.40 31.62
CA LEU A 5 -27.17 -8.36 30.58
C LEU A 5 -25.87 -7.55 30.60
N LEU A 6 -25.39 -7.20 31.79
CA LEU A 6 -24.18 -6.40 31.98
C LEU A 6 -22.91 -7.18 31.59
N ILE A 7 -22.86 -8.47 31.92
CA ILE A 7 -21.82 -9.40 31.47
C ILE A 7 -21.86 -9.54 29.94
N GLY A 8 -23.04 -9.73 29.35
CA GLY A 8 -23.20 -9.84 27.90
C GLY A 8 -22.70 -8.60 27.15
N ILE A 9 -23.04 -7.40 27.64
CA ILE A 9 -22.57 -6.13 27.06
C ILE A 9 -21.05 -5.97 27.23
N ALA A 10 -20.50 -6.32 28.39
CA ALA A 10 -19.07 -6.23 28.65
C ALA A 10 -18.27 -7.15 27.71
N VAL A 11 -18.74 -8.38 27.49
CA VAL A 11 -18.13 -9.33 26.56
C VAL A 11 -18.21 -8.82 25.11
N LEU A 12 -19.36 -8.26 24.70
CA LEU A 12 -19.52 -7.70 23.36
C LEU A 12 -18.56 -6.52 23.12
N LEU A 13 -18.44 -5.61 24.10
CA LEU A 13 -17.50 -4.49 24.02
C LEU A 13 -16.04 -4.96 23.98
N LEU A 14 -15.68 -5.98 24.77
CA LEU A 14 -14.35 -6.57 24.76
C LEU A 14 -14.01 -7.14 23.38
N ILE A 15 -14.92 -7.90 22.77
CA ILE A 15 -14.73 -8.47 21.42
C ILE A 15 -14.58 -7.36 20.39
N PHE A 16 -15.37 -6.29 20.48
CA PHE A 16 -15.31 -5.15 19.57
C PHE A 16 -13.95 -4.44 19.64
N VAL A 17 -13.41 -4.25 20.85
CA VAL A 17 -12.09 -3.61 21.03
C VAL A 17 -10.97 -4.52 20.50
N LEU A 18 -11.00 -5.81 20.84
CA LEU A 18 -9.97 -6.77 20.42
C LEU A 18 -9.93 -6.95 18.89
N THR A 19 -11.08 -6.91 18.22
CA THR A 19 -11.16 -7.01 16.75
C THR A 19 -10.79 -5.71 16.03
N GLY A 20 -10.94 -4.56 16.69
CA GLY A 20 -10.55 -3.26 16.17
C GLY A 20 -9.05 -2.94 16.32
N LEU A 21 -8.35 -3.56 17.28
CA LEU A 21 -6.91 -3.40 17.44
C LEU A 21 -6.15 -4.08 16.30
N PHE A 22 -5.27 -3.33 15.64
CA PHE A 22 -4.32 -3.88 14.68
C PHE A 22 -2.94 -3.24 14.84
N ILE A 23 -1.91 -4.04 14.55
CA ILE A 23 -0.51 -3.61 14.67
C ILE A 23 0.08 -3.43 13.28
N VAL A 24 0.66 -2.25 13.05
CA VAL A 24 1.42 -1.93 11.85
C VAL A 24 2.90 -2.04 12.18
N LYS A 25 3.66 -2.77 11.36
CA LYS A 25 5.10 -2.97 11.57
C LYS A 25 5.85 -1.65 11.36
N GLN A 26 7.06 -1.59 11.90
CA GLN A 26 7.93 -0.44 11.72
C GLN A 26 8.38 -0.29 10.25
N GLN A 27 8.39 0.95 9.76
CA GLN A 27 8.61 1.32 8.35
C GLN A 27 7.57 0.74 7.38
N GLU A 28 6.37 0.42 7.88
CA GLU A 28 5.19 0.15 7.07
C GLU A 28 4.11 1.17 7.40
N VAL A 29 3.25 1.44 6.43
CA VAL A 29 2.06 2.27 6.58
C VAL A 29 0.86 1.50 6.02
N ALA A 30 -0.26 1.54 6.74
CA ALA A 30 -1.50 0.92 6.30
C ALA A 30 -2.48 2.00 5.87
N LEU A 31 -3.07 1.87 4.68
CA LEU A 31 -4.13 2.77 4.22
C LEU A 31 -5.47 2.24 4.71
N ILE A 32 -6.25 3.10 5.35
CA ILE A 32 -7.59 2.78 5.84
C ILE A 32 -8.62 3.40 4.91
N GLU A 33 -9.54 2.57 4.46
CA GLU A 33 -10.71 2.94 3.70
C GLU A 33 -11.97 2.75 4.52
N ARG A 34 -12.90 3.71 4.41
CA ARG A 34 -14.24 3.64 4.97
C ARG A 34 -15.23 3.61 3.82
N LEU A 35 -15.97 2.51 3.69
CA LEU A 35 -17.01 2.34 2.66
C LEU A 35 -16.52 2.67 1.23
N GLY A 36 -15.29 2.27 0.90
CA GLY A 36 -14.69 2.48 -0.42
C GLY A 36 -14.10 3.88 -0.65
N LYS A 37 -14.00 4.72 0.39
CA LYS A 37 -13.29 6.00 0.34
C LYS A 37 -12.08 5.98 1.24
N TYR A 38 -10.98 6.57 0.77
CA TYR A 38 -9.81 6.83 1.61
C TYR A 38 -10.22 7.64 2.84
N HIS A 39 -9.84 7.16 4.03
CA HIS A 39 -10.15 7.82 5.29
C HIS A 39 -8.90 8.39 5.97
N SER A 40 -7.87 7.56 6.16
CA SER A 40 -6.65 7.96 6.86
C SER A 40 -5.48 7.00 6.59
N ILE A 41 -4.25 7.44 6.89
CA ILE A 41 -3.05 6.61 6.92
C ILE A 41 -2.74 6.22 8.37
N ALA A 42 -2.61 4.93 8.62
CA ALA A 42 -2.12 4.38 9.88
C ALA A 42 -0.60 4.15 9.81
N HIS A 43 0.13 4.86 10.65
CA HIS A 43 1.58 4.73 10.78
C HIS A 43 1.97 3.55 11.68
N ALA A 44 3.27 3.25 11.75
CA ALA A 44 3.81 2.19 12.60
C ALA A 44 3.34 2.31 14.06
N GLY A 45 2.92 1.18 14.64
CA GLY A 45 2.43 1.12 16.01
C GLY A 45 1.05 0.48 16.14
N LEU A 46 0.46 0.63 17.32
CA LEU A 46 -0.86 0.14 17.62
C LEU A 46 -1.90 1.13 17.09
N ASN A 47 -2.74 0.67 16.16
CA ASN A 47 -3.80 1.46 15.57
C ASN A 47 -5.15 0.79 15.86
N PHE A 48 -6.19 1.61 15.90
CA PHE A 48 -7.55 1.17 16.10
C PHE A 48 -8.38 1.43 14.84
N LYS A 49 -9.05 0.39 14.34
CA LYS A 49 -10.04 0.51 13.28
C LYS A 49 -11.42 0.15 13.81
N ILE A 50 -12.46 0.75 13.26
CA ILE A 50 -13.83 0.34 13.58
C ILE A 50 -14.12 -0.96 12.83
N PRO A 51 -14.26 -2.12 13.53
CA PRO A 51 -14.60 -3.36 12.85
C PRO A 51 -15.93 -3.18 12.12
N PHE A 52 -16.07 -3.81 10.95
CA PHE A 52 -17.20 -3.71 9.98
C PHE A 52 -17.21 -2.50 9.03
N ILE A 53 -16.82 -1.31 9.48
CA ILE A 53 -16.91 -0.08 8.65
C ILE A 53 -15.57 0.23 7.97
N ASP A 54 -14.47 0.02 8.70
CA ASP A 54 -13.12 0.35 8.24
C ASP A 54 -12.41 -0.89 7.68
N TRP A 55 -11.91 -0.75 6.46
CA TRP A 55 -11.17 -1.77 5.72
C TRP A 55 -9.74 -1.30 5.51
N ILE A 56 -8.79 -2.25 5.53
CA ILE A 56 -7.39 -1.94 5.23
C ILE A 56 -7.21 -2.16 3.73
N ALA A 57 -7.04 -1.08 2.98
CA ALA A 57 -6.90 -1.11 1.52
C ALA A 57 -5.59 -1.79 1.10
N GLY A 58 -4.52 -1.50 1.83
CA GLY A 58 -3.20 -2.05 1.57
C GLY A 58 -2.19 -1.60 2.60
N LYS A 59 -1.03 -2.25 2.58
CA LYS A 59 0.14 -1.87 3.38
C LYS A 59 1.27 -1.53 2.43
N LEU A 60 1.87 -0.37 2.61
CA LEU A 60 3.04 0.05 1.86
C LEU A 60 4.26 0.06 2.77
N SER A 61 5.38 -0.41 2.23
CA SER A 61 6.67 -0.36 2.90
C SER A 61 7.36 0.96 2.57
N LEU A 62 7.74 1.71 3.61
CA LEU A 62 8.56 2.92 3.49
C LEU A 62 10.06 2.60 3.38
N ARG A 63 10.42 1.31 3.38
CA ARG A 63 11.81 0.89 3.21
C ARG A 63 12.30 1.17 1.79
N ILE A 64 13.62 1.26 1.65
CA ILE A 64 14.27 1.31 0.34
C ILE A 64 14.03 -0.04 -0.34
N GLN A 65 13.40 0.00 -1.51
CA GLN A 65 13.15 -1.15 -2.34
C GLN A 65 14.07 -1.10 -3.56
N GLN A 66 14.51 -2.27 -4.01
CA GLN A 66 15.34 -2.42 -5.19
C GLN A 66 14.50 -3.07 -6.28
N LEU A 67 14.45 -2.44 -7.44
CA LEU A 67 13.85 -3.01 -8.64
C LEU A 67 14.97 -3.31 -9.63
N ASP A 68 15.21 -4.59 -9.84
CA ASP A 68 16.18 -5.07 -10.82
C ASP A 68 15.47 -5.28 -12.17
N VAL A 69 15.79 -4.44 -13.13
CA VAL A 69 15.27 -4.56 -14.50
C VAL A 69 16.39 -5.05 -15.40
N LYS A 70 16.15 -6.20 -16.03
CA LYS A 70 17.02 -6.73 -17.09
C LYS A 70 16.52 -6.16 -18.42
N VAL A 71 17.32 -5.28 -19.02
CA VAL A 71 17.02 -4.72 -20.34
C VAL A 71 17.94 -5.33 -21.38
N GLU A 72 17.35 -5.77 -22.47
CA GLU A 72 18.09 -6.22 -23.65
C GLU A 72 18.07 -5.08 -24.65
N THR A 73 19.24 -4.60 -25.05
CA THR A 73 19.34 -3.56 -26.07
C THR A 73 20.30 -3.98 -27.17
N LYS A 74 20.02 -3.51 -28.39
CA LYS A 74 20.92 -3.66 -29.51
C LYS A 74 21.80 -2.43 -29.60
N THR A 75 23.11 -2.66 -29.58
CA THR A 75 24.10 -1.59 -29.81
C THR A 75 24.12 -1.18 -31.28
N LYS A 76 24.76 -0.04 -31.58
CA LYS A 76 24.94 0.45 -32.96
C LYS A 76 25.65 -0.58 -33.86
N ASP A 77 26.49 -1.43 -33.27
CA ASP A 77 27.28 -2.46 -33.96
C ASP A 77 26.52 -3.79 -34.11
N ASN A 78 25.19 -3.79 -33.92
CA ASN A 78 24.31 -4.97 -34.07
C ASN A 78 24.66 -6.14 -33.12
N VAL A 79 25.26 -5.83 -31.97
CA VAL A 79 25.48 -6.79 -30.88
C VAL A 79 24.35 -6.63 -29.85
N ILE A 80 23.75 -7.75 -29.45
CA ILE A 80 22.75 -7.82 -28.39
C ILE A 80 23.50 -7.86 -27.06
N VAL A 81 23.26 -6.85 -26.23
CA VAL A 81 23.82 -6.77 -24.88
C VAL A 81 22.70 -6.81 -23.86
N GLN A 82 22.89 -7.59 -22.80
CA GLN A 82 21.99 -7.65 -21.66
C GLN A 82 22.58 -6.79 -20.55
N ILE A 83 21.88 -5.72 -20.20
CA ILE A 83 22.28 -4.82 -19.11
C ILE A 83 21.34 -5.06 -17.94
N GLN A 84 21.92 -5.27 -16.76
CA GLN A 84 21.16 -5.33 -15.51
C GLN A 84 21.24 -3.95 -14.86
N VAL A 85 20.10 -3.29 -14.72
CA VAL A 85 19.99 -2.01 -14.04
C VAL A 85 19.19 -2.20 -12.76
N SER A 86 19.79 -1.85 -11.63
CA SER A 86 19.14 -1.87 -10.32
C SER A 86 18.73 -0.46 -9.95
N VAL A 87 17.43 -0.21 -9.85
CA VAL A 87 16.88 1.08 -9.42
C VAL A 87 16.46 0.97 -7.96
N GLN A 88 17.00 1.85 -7.12
CA GLN A 88 16.60 1.94 -5.72
C GLN A 88 15.62 3.10 -5.55
N TYR A 89 14.47 2.82 -4.94
CA TYR A 89 13.45 3.83 -4.67
C TYR A 89 12.87 3.66 -3.27
N ARG A 90 12.33 4.74 -2.72
CA ARG A 90 11.60 4.74 -1.46
C ARG A 90 10.42 5.69 -1.56
N ILE A 91 9.34 5.35 -0.87
CA ILE A 91 8.16 6.20 -0.78
C ILE A 91 8.46 7.29 0.26
N LYS A 92 8.10 8.54 -0.06
CA LYS A 92 8.16 9.64 0.92
C LYS A 92 6.93 9.55 1.83
N ASP A 93 7.10 9.83 3.11
CA ASP A 93 6.02 9.73 4.10
C ASP A 93 4.78 10.58 3.72
N ASP A 94 5.01 11.77 3.18
CA ASP A 94 3.94 12.67 2.74
C ASP A 94 3.23 12.20 1.44
N GLY A 95 3.87 11.32 0.68
CA GLY A 95 3.44 10.86 -0.65
C GLY A 95 2.78 9.49 -0.67
N VAL A 96 2.42 8.93 0.49
CA VAL A 96 1.89 7.56 0.61
C VAL A 96 0.56 7.39 -0.15
N TYR A 97 -0.34 8.37 -0.05
CA TYR A 97 -1.62 8.34 -0.77
C TYR A 97 -1.40 8.32 -2.29
N ASP A 98 -0.53 9.20 -2.78
CA ASP A 98 -0.19 9.29 -4.19
C ASP A 98 0.48 8.01 -4.70
N ALA A 99 1.36 7.43 -3.90
CA ALA A 99 2.03 6.18 -4.25
C ALA A 99 1.07 4.99 -4.36
N PHE A 100 0.06 4.90 -3.50
CA PHE A 100 -0.92 3.80 -3.53
C PHE A 100 -1.96 3.98 -4.64
N TYR A 101 -2.57 5.16 -4.74
CA TYR A 101 -3.73 5.34 -5.63
C TYR A 101 -3.39 5.92 -7.00
N LYS A 102 -2.30 6.70 -7.14
CA LYS A 102 -1.97 7.37 -8.42
C LYS A 102 -0.93 6.60 -9.23
N LEU A 103 0.00 5.89 -8.60
CA LEU A 103 1.03 5.11 -9.31
C LEU A 103 0.53 3.71 -9.71
N GLU A 104 -0.44 3.15 -8.99
CA GLU A 104 -0.97 1.81 -9.22
C GLU A 104 -2.15 1.78 -10.19
N ASP A 105 -2.42 2.88 -10.91
CA ASP A 105 -3.40 2.92 -12.00
C ASP A 105 -2.73 2.71 -13.38
N PRO A 106 -2.67 1.45 -13.88
CA PRO A 106 -2.09 1.11 -15.17
C PRO A 106 -2.91 1.59 -16.38
N THR A 107 -4.10 2.17 -16.19
CA THR A 107 -5.05 2.39 -17.31
C THR A 107 -4.74 3.62 -18.16
N GLN A 108 -3.91 4.56 -17.70
CA GLN A 108 -3.57 5.77 -18.48
C GLN A 108 -2.14 5.84 -19.04
N GLN A 109 -1.18 5.07 -18.51
CA GLN A 109 0.21 5.15 -18.98
C GLN A 109 0.53 4.26 -20.18
N GLY A 110 -0.34 3.30 -20.53
CA GLY A 110 -0.13 2.34 -21.61
C GLY A 110 -0.21 2.87 -23.05
N GLY A 111 -0.52 4.17 -23.24
CA GLY A 111 -0.65 4.76 -24.58
C GLY A 111 0.58 5.50 -25.11
N LEU A 112 1.47 5.99 -24.24
CA LEU A 112 2.55 6.91 -24.65
C LEU A 112 3.88 6.23 -24.99
N TRP A 113 4.18 5.07 -24.40
CA TRP A 113 5.45 4.37 -24.63
C TRP A 113 5.44 3.39 -25.81
N LYS A 114 4.28 3.14 -26.43
CA LYS A 114 4.17 2.24 -27.60
C LYS A 114 4.61 2.86 -28.92
N ASN A 115 4.94 4.16 -28.96
CA ASN A 115 5.29 4.82 -30.21
C ASN A 115 6.71 5.41 -30.19
N PRO A 116 7.74 4.62 -30.55
CA PRO A 116 9.11 5.11 -30.71
C PRO A 116 9.31 6.00 -31.96
N GLN A 117 8.25 6.52 -32.59
CA GLN A 117 8.32 7.36 -33.80
C GLN A 117 7.79 8.79 -33.59
N LYS A 118 7.62 9.23 -32.33
CA LYS A 118 7.36 10.64 -32.01
C LYS A 118 8.46 11.23 -31.13
N CYS A 119 9.67 11.29 -31.68
CA CYS A 119 10.49 12.49 -31.87
C CYS A 119 11.65 12.10 -32.79
#